data_AF-A0A561WW30-F1
#
_entry.id   AF-A0A561WW30-F1
#
_cell.length_a   1.000
_cell.length_b   1.000
_cell.length_c   1.000
_cell.angle_alpha   90.00
_cell.angle_beta   90.00
_cell.angle_gamma   90.00
#
_symmetry.space_group_name_H-M   'P 1'
#
loop_
_entity.id
_entity.type
_entity.pdbx_description
1 polymer ?
#
loop_
_entity_poly.entity_id
_entity_poly.type
_entity_poly.pdbx_seq_one_letter_code
_entity_poly.pdbx_strand_id
1 'polypeptide(L)'
;MTVPEGHGVSPYAELMLCLPADWPLTRLTGLDDDPAGWPLRVLKQVARLPHEYGTWIGEWHSVPNGDPAQPYATDTPFAGVVVTPMLRVPPEARTIAVRSGIRIALLALIPLHPDEIAVKVEHGTDALIEVLDRGRVTELLEPRRRSYA
;
A
#
# COMPACT_ATOMS: atom_id res chain seq x y z
N MET A 1 -2.82 -2.22 16.09
CA MET A 1 -4.10 -2.17 15.34
C MET A 1 -5.15 -2.96 16.09
N THR A 2 -6.42 -2.62 15.92
CA THR A 2 -7.54 -3.34 16.55
C THR A 2 -7.97 -4.50 15.65
N VAL A 3 -7.27 -5.62 15.77
CA VAL A 3 -7.56 -6.83 15.00
C VAL A 3 -8.61 -7.66 15.74
N PRO A 4 -9.69 -8.15 15.09
CA PRO A 4 -10.65 -9.04 15.71
C PRO A 4 -10.01 -10.36 16.16
N GLU A 5 -10.49 -10.91 17.28
CA GLU A 5 -9.98 -12.17 17.81
C GLU A 5 -10.16 -13.33 16.81
N GLY A 6 -9.19 -14.26 16.78
CA GLY A 6 -9.27 -15.47 15.95
C GLY A 6 -8.84 -15.33 14.48
N HIS A 7 -8.48 -14.14 14.00
CA HIS A 7 -8.18 -13.91 12.58
C HIS A 7 -6.73 -14.20 12.15
N GLY A 8 -5.83 -14.61 13.05
CA GLY A 8 -4.43 -14.94 12.71
C GLY A 8 -3.58 -13.78 12.18
N VAL A 9 -4.13 -12.56 12.14
CA VAL A 9 -3.46 -11.34 11.71
C VAL A 9 -2.71 -10.73 12.89
N SER A 10 -1.46 -10.31 12.67
CA SER A 10 -0.72 -9.62 13.72
C SER A 10 -1.35 -8.25 14.01
N PRO A 11 -1.57 -7.87 15.28
CA PRO A 11 -1.97 -6.52 15.63
C PRO A 11 -0.86 -5.48 15.41
N TYR A 12 0.36 -5.93 15.07
CA TYR A 12 1.52 -5.09 14.78
C TYR A 12 1.94 -5.27 13.31
N ALA A 13 1.96 -4.17 12.57
CA ALA A 13 2.38 -4.16 11.18
C ALA A 13 3.14 -2.87 10.85
N GLU A 14 4.03 -2.95 9.89
CA GLU A 14 4.72 -1.83 9.27
C GLU A 14 4.34 -1.76 7.78
N LEU A 15 3.96 -0.58 7.31
CA LEU A 15 3.64 -0.33 5.91
C LEU A 15 4.91 0.04 5.15
N MET A 16 5.10 -0.60 4.00
CA MET A 16 6.28 -0.47 3.17
C MET A 16 5.91 -0.03 1.76
N LEU A 17 6.79 0.76 1.14
CA LEU A 17 6.75 1.11 -0.28
C LEU A 17 8.20 1.29 -0.75
N CYS A 18 8.56 0.69 -1.89
CA CYS A 18 9.88 0.83 -2.48
C CYS A 18 9.85 1.90 -3.57
N LEU A 19 10.82 2.82 -3.54
CA LEU A 19 10.95 3.87 -4.54
C LEU A 19 12.10 3.56 -5.50
N PRO A 20 12.02 4.04 -6.75
CA PRO A 20 13.18 4.09 -7.64
C PRO A 20 14.36 4.78 -6.97
N ALA A 21 15.58 4.33 -7.29
CA ALA A 21 16.80 4.86 -6.67
C ALA A 21 17.03 6.35 -6.97
N ASP A 22 16.47 6.84 -8.07
CA ASP A 22 16.50 8.24 -8.53
C ASP A 22 15.27 9.04 -8.10
N TRP A 23 14.38 8.49 -7.26
CA TRP A 23 13.24 9.25 -6.73
C TRP A 23 13.75 10.47 -5.95
N PRO A 24 13.25 11.69 -6.21
CA PRO A 24 13.82 12.91 -5.66
C PRO A 24 13.39 13.10 -4.20
N LEU A 25 14.00 12.32 -3.30
CA LEU A 25 13.84 12.47 -1.86
C LEU A 25 14.71 13.63 -1.36
N THR A 26 14.06 14.72 -0.97
CA THR A 26 14.66 15.86 -0.30
C THR A 26 14.32 15.84 1.20
N ARG A 27 14.96 16.71 2.00
CA ARG A 27 14.56 16.89 3.41
C ARG A 27 13.12 17.40 3.57
N LEU A 28 12.55 18.00 2.53
CA LEU A 28 11.18 18.52 2.53
C LEU A 28 10.18 17.49 2.02
N THR A 29 10.64 16.38 1.43
CA THR A 29 9.76 15.36 0.87
C THR A 29 8.87 14.76 1.97
N GLY A 30 7.57 15.01 1.86
CA GLY A 30 6.56 14.61 2.84
C GLY A 30 6.12 15.72 3.81
N LEU A 31 6.60 16.95 3.62
CA LEU A 31 5.98 18.22 4.05
C LEU A 31 5.19 18.81 2.86
N ASP A 32 4.14 19.58 3.14
CA ASP A 32 3.13 19.94 2.15
C ASP A 32 3.69 20.81 0.99
N ASP A 33 3.11 20.61 -0.20
CA ASP A 33 3.41 21.21 -1.52
C ASP A 33 4.44 20.54 -2.45
N ASP A 34 5.20 19.52 -2.02
CA ASP A 34 6.08 18.76 -2.94
C ASP A 34 5.30 17.66 -3.69
N PRO A 35 5.17 17.72 -5.03
CA PRO A 35 4.53 16.67 -5.82
C PRO A 35 5.23 15.31 -5.64
N ALA A 36 6.56 15.26 -5.48
CA ALA A 36 7.30 14.02 -5.28
C ALA A 36 7.09 13.39 -3.89
N GLY A 37 6.46 14.11 -2.95
CA GLY A 37 6.19 13.64 -1.61
C GLY A 37 4.98 12.73 -1.47
N TRP A 38 4.22 12.50 -2.55
CA TRP A 38 2.97 11.74 -2.47
C TRP A 38 3.13 10.31 -1.92
N PRO A 39 4.16 9.51 -2.26
CA PRO A 39 4.25 8.14 -1.74
C PRO A 39 4.40 8.10 -0.21
N LEU A 40 5.09 9.09 0.37
CA LEU A 40 5.25 9.23 1.82
C LEU A 40 3.94 9.68 2.48
N ARG A 41 3.17 10.57 1.81
CA ARG A 41 1.84 10.97 2.30
C ARG A 41 0.88 9.78 2.34
N VAL A 42 0.94 8.90 1.32
CA VAL A 42 0.14 7.66 1.28
C VAL A 42 0.46 6.75 2.47
N LEU A 43 1.75 6.49 2.74
CA LEU A 43 2.16 5.70 3.90
C LEU A 43 1.59 6.29 5.21
N LYS A 44 1.73 7.61 5.41
CA LYS A 44 1.18 8.31 6.58
C LYS A 44 -0.35 8.19 6.67
N GLN A 45 -1.05 8.37 5.55
CA GLN A 45 -2.50 8.31 5.50
C GLN A 45 -3.01 6.92 5.89
N VAL A 46 -2.49 5.87 5.26
CA VAL A 46 -2.93 4.49 5.53
C VAL A 46 -2.55 4.05 6.93
N ALA A 47 -1.35 4.41 7.41
CA ALA A 47 -0.89 4.07 8.75
C ALA A 47 -1.78 4.67 9.86
N ARG A 48 -2.41 5.82 9.62
CA ARG A 48 -3.30 6.46 10.60
C ARG A 48 -4.65 5.78 10.74
N LEU A 49 -5.19 5.16 9.69
CA LEU A 49 -6.56 4.62 9.68
C LEU A 49 -6.83 3.65 10.84
N PRO A 50 -5.96 2.64 11.12
CA PRO A 50 -6.17 1.75 12.26
C PRO A 50 -6.26 2.48 13.61
N HIS A 51 -5.50 3.58 13.76
CA HIS A 51 -5.44 4.34 15.01
C HIS A 51 -6.60 5.32 15.16
N GLU A 52 -6.97 6.01 14.08
CA GLU A 52 -8.03 7.01 14.09
C GLU A 52 -9.43 6.38 14.17
N TYR A 53 -9.63 5.23 13.52
CA TYR A 53 -10.94 4.58 13.45
C TYR A 53 -11.05 3.32 14.32
N GLY A 54 -10.03 3.02 15.14
CA GLY A 54 -10.03 1.83 15.98
C GLY A 54 -10.18 0.52 15.19
N THR A 55 -9.55 0.46 14.01
CA THR A 55 -9.65 -0.65 13.05
C THR A 55 -8.28 -1.31 12.80
N TRP A 56 -8.16 -2.09 11.74
CA TRP A 56 -6.93 -2.73 11.30
C TRP A 56 -6.77 -2.66 9.78
N ILE A 57 -5.52 -2.82 9.34
CA ILE A 57 -5.13 -2.95 7.95
C ILE A 57 -4.37 -4.27 7.81
N GLY A 58 -4.66 -5.02 6.75
CA GLY A 58 -3.96 -6.25 6.42
C GLY A 58 -3.97 -6.52 4.93
N GLU A 59 -3.41 -7.66 4.56
CA GLU A 59 -3.28 -8.08 3.16
C GLU A 59 -4.64 -8.04 2.45
N TRP A 60 -4.59 -7.56 1.20
CA TRP A 60 -5.71 -7.38 0.30
C TRP A 60 -6.77 -6.38 0.74
N HIS A 61 -6.56 -5.59 1.79
CA HIS A 61 -7.34 -4.36 1.99
C HIS A 61 -6.96 -3.32 0.92
N SER A 62 -7.91 -2.48 0.50
CA SER A 62 -7.64 -1.34 -0.38
C SER A 62 -8.16 -0.06 0.23
N VAL A 63 -7.46 1.03 -0.03
CA VAL A 63 -7.83 2.36 0.45
C VAL A 63 -7.83 3.32 -0.74
N PRO A 64 -8.98 3.91 -1.10
CA PRO A 64 -9.02 4.96 -2.11
C PRO A 64 -8.41 6.26 -1.56
N ASN A 65 -7.91 7.11 -2.46
CA ASN A 65 -7.49 8.46 -2.10
C ASN A 65 -8.69 9.42 -2.09
N GLY A 66 -9.41 9.43 -0.98
CA GLY A 66 -10.65 10.20 -0.83
C GLY A 66 -11.87 9.51 -1.46
N ASP A 67 -13.00 10.19 -1.40
CA ASP A 67 -14.27 9.76 -1.98
C ASP A 67 -14.96 10.97 -2.63
N PRO A 68 -15.02 11.06 -3.98
CA PRO A 68 -14.53 10.08 -4.94
C PRO A 68 -13.00 9.97 -4.97
N ALA A 69 -12.47 8.82 -5.36
CA ALA A 69 -11.03 8.56 -5.46
C ALA A 69 -10.33 9.57 -6.41
N GLN A 70 -9.27 10.22 -5.95
CA GLN A 70 -8.51 11.24 -6.70
C GLN A 70 -7.04 10.84 -6.91
N PRO A 71 -6.38 11.32 -7.98
CA PRO A 71 -4.94 11.23 -8.13
C PRO A 71 -4.15 11.73 -6.91
N TYR A 72 -3.05 11.07 -6.56
CA TYR A 72 -2.18 11.49 -5.45
C TYR A 72 -1.32 12.75 -5.73
N ALA A 73 -1.13 13.10 -7.01
CA ALA A 73 -0.47 14.30 -7.50
C ALA A 73 -0.88 14.56 -8.97
N THR A 74 -0.63 15.77 -9.50
CA THR A 74 -1.06 16.21 -10.84
C THR A 74 -0.65 15.27 -11.98
N ASP A 75 0.53 14.65 -11.90
CA ASP A 75 1.08 13.77 -12.94
C ASP A 75 1.14 12.29 -12.52
N THR A 76 0.37 11.91 -11.49
CA THR A 76 0.34 10.54 -10.98
C THR A 76 -0.99 9.89 -11.34
N PRO A 77 -1.01 8.73 -12.04
CA PRO A 77 -2.27 8.11 -12.46
C PRO A 77 -2.95 7.30 -11.33
N PHE A 78 -2.31 7.15 -10.18
CA PHE A 78 -2.80 6.33 -9.07
C PHE A 78 -3.79 7.10 -8.19
N ALA A 79 -4.92 6.45 -7.88
CA ALA A 79 -6.02 7.03 -7.11
C ALA A 79 -6.39 6.23 -5.85
N GLY A 80 -5.57 5.24 -5.49
CA GLY A 80 -5.73 4.43 -4.28
C GLY A 80 -4.56 3.48 -4.12
N VAL A 81 -4.63 2.63 -3.09
CA VAL A 81 -3.65 1.57 -2.84
C VAL A 81 -4.35 0.25 -2.50
N VAL A 82 -3.65 -0.85 -2.77
CA VAL A 82 -3.90 -2.15 -2.16
C VAL A 82 -2.74 -2.53 -1.25
N VAL A 83 -3.08 -3.16 -0.14
CA VAL A 83 -2.15 -3.71 0.83
C VAL A 83 -1.85 -5.14 0.41
N THR A 84 -0.59 -5.54 0.37
CA THR A 84 -0.16 -6.86 -0.11
C THR A 84 0.94 -7.41 0.79
N PRO A 85 1.25 -8.72 0.74
CA PRO A 85 2.52 -9.21 1.23
C PRO A 85 3.67 -8.50 0.49
N MET A 86 4.82 -8.32 1.13
CA MET A 86 6.03 -7.88 0.42
C MET A 86 6.39 -8.88 -0.69
N LEU A 87 6.48 -8.45 -1.95
CA LEU A 87 6.65 -9.34 -3.10
C LEU A 87 8.13 -9.49 -3.52
N ARG A 88 8.99 -8.54 -3.17
CA ARG A 88 10.43 -8.55 -3.52
C ARG A 88 11.33 -9.16 -2.46
N VAL A 89 10.76 -9.63 -1.36
CA VAL A 89 11.47 -10.33 -0.28
C VAL A 89 10.86 -11.71 -0.08
N PRO A 90 11.67 -12.71 0.34
CA PRO A 90 11.14 -14.04 0.56
C PRO A 90 10.19 -14.06 1.78
N PRO A 91 9.26 -15.04 1.88
CA PRO A 91 8.25 -15.09 2.94
C PRO A 91 8.80 -14.97 4.37
N GLU A 92 9.95 -15.57 4.65
CA GLU A 92 10.63 -15.51 5.95
C GLU A 92 11.10 -14.10 6.34
N ALA A 93 11.29 -13.20 5.36
CA ALA A 93 11.68 -11.81 5.57
C ALA A 93 10.48 -10.85 5.70
N ARG A 94 9.24 -11.35 5.63
CA ARG A 94 8.01 -10.55 5.75
C ARG A 94 7.56 -10.32 7.19
N THR A 95 8.31 -10.82 8.17
CA THR A 95 8.01 -10.64 9.59
C THR A 95 9.26 -10.31 10.38
N ILE A 96 9.18 -9.28 11.21
CA ILE A 96 10.24 -8.94 12.18
C ILE A 96 9.83 -9.50 13.54
N ALA A 97 10.67 -10.39 14.10
CA ALA A 97 10.53 -10.85 15.47
C ALA A 97 11.34 -9.95 16.41
N VAL A 98 10.70 -9.40 17.44
CA VAL A 98 11.36 -8.58 18.46
C VAL A 98 11.48 -9.32 19.79
N ARG A 99 12.36 -8.85 20.68
CA ARG A 99 12.75 -9.54 21.93
C ARG A 99 11.59 -9.87 22.88
N SER A 100 10.44 -9.22 22.75
CA SER A 100 9.24 -9.47 23.55
C SER A 100 8.33 -10.59 23.03
N GLY A 101 8.72 -11.29 21.96
CA GLY A 101 7.86 -12.28 21.29
C GLY A 101 6.82 -11.65 20.35
N ILE A 102 6.77 -10.31 20.27
CA ILE A 102 5.96 -9.59 19.29
C ILE A 102 6.49 -9.91 17.88
N ARG A 103 5.55 -10.13 16.97
CA ARG A 103 5.80 -10.33 15.53
C ARG A 103 5.19 -9.17 14.77
N ILE A 104 6.02 -8.45 14.02
CA ILE A 104 5.60 -7.30 13.24
C ILE A 104 5.52 -7.75 11.77
N ALA A 105 4.32 -7.67 11.19
CA ALA A 105 4.12 -7.99 9.77
C ALA A 105 4.62 -6.83 8.89
N LEU A 106 5.35 -7.14 7.82
CA LEU A 106 5.70 -6.17 6.80
C LEU A 106 4.68 -6.24 5.67
N LEU A 107 3.95 -5.16 5.45
CA LEU A 107 2.89 -5.06 4.46
C LEU A 107 3.26 -4.04 3.39
N ALA A 108 3.22 -4.43 2.13
CA ALA A 108 3.47 -3.54 1.02
C ALA A 108 2.22 -2.74 0.64
N LEU A 109 2.40 -1.46 0.30
CA LEU A 109 1.41 -0.67 -0.40
C LEU A 109 1.73 -0.63 -1.90
N ILE A 110 0.79 -1.08 -2.72
CA ILE A 110 0.86 -0.98 -4.18
C ILE A 110 -0.18 0.05 -4.64
N PRO A 111 0.26 1.19 -5.21
CA PRO A 111 -0.64 2.17 -5.81
C PRO A 111 -1.41 1.59 -6.99
N LEU A 112 -2.70 1.88 -7.07
CA LEU A 112 -3.63 1.37 -8.08
C LEU A 112 -4.17 2.49 -8.96
N HIS A 113 -4.35 2.16 -10.25
CA HIS A 113 -5.13 2.98 -11.18
C HIS A 113 -6.64 2.89 -10.83
N PRO A 114 -7.46 3.88 -11.21
CA PRO A 114 -8.90 3.86 -10.96
C PRO A 114 -9.60 2.60 -11.52
N ASP A 115 -9.19 2.12 -12.69
CA ASP A 115 -9.75 0.92 -13.33
C ASP A 115 -9.34 -0.38 -12.62
N GLU A 116 -8.12 -0.47 -12.08
CA GLU A 116 -7.68 -1.59 -11.23
C GLU A 116 -8.46 -1.63 -9.91
N ILE A 117 -8.76 -0.46 -9.33
CA ILE A 117 -9.66 -0.37 -8.16
C ILE A 117 -11.06 -0.86 -8.54
N ALA A 118 -11.59 -0.46 -9.70
CA ALA A 118 -12.89 -0.92 -10.19
C ALA A 118 -12.92 -2.44 -10.37
N VAL A 119 -11.88 -3.04 -10.96
CA VAL A 119 -11.76 -4.52 -11.06
C VAL A 119 -11.92 -5.17 -9.69
N LYS A 120 -11.23 -4.67 -8.66
CA LYS A 120 -11.35 -5.22 -7.31
C LYS A 120 -12.77 -5.09 -6.74
N VAL A 121 -13.40 -3.94 -6.92
CA VAL A 121 -14.74 -3.67 -6.39
C VAL A 121 -15.80 -4.53 -7.09
N GLU A 122 -15.68 -4.70 -8.41
CA GLU A 122 -16.68 -5.38 -9.23
C GLU A 122 -16.46 -6.91 -9.31
N HIS A 123 -15.21 -7.35 -9.34
CA HIS A 123 -14.82 -8.74 -9.61
C HIS A 123 -14.05 -9.40 -8.45
N GLY A 124 -13.74 -8.65 -7.39
CA GLY A 124 -13.09 -9.17 -6.19
C GLY A 124 -11.57 -9.19 -6.23
N THR A 125 -10.97 -9.67 -5.13
CA THR A 125 -9.52 -9.66 -4.92
C THR A 125 -8.76 -10.53 -5.91
N ASP A 126 -9.27 -11.72 -6.24
CA ASP A 126 -8.55 -12.65 -7.14
C ASP A 126 -8.39 -12.07 -8.54
N ALA A 127 -9.41 -11.37 -9.05
CA ALA A 127 -9.33 -10.66 -10.33
C ALA A 127 -8.28 -9.53 -10.30
N LEU A 128 -8.17 -8.79 -9.19
CA LEU A 128 -7.10 -7.80 -9.02
C LEU A 128 -5.72 -8.47 -8.98
N ILE A 129 -5.58 -9.63 -8.33
CA ILE A 129 -4.32 -10.38 -8.30
C ILE A 129 -3.89 -10.73 -9.73
N GLU A 130 -4.79 -11.27 -10.55
CA GLU A 130 -4.49 -11.61 -11.96
C GLU A 130 -4.05 -10.38 -12.77
N VAL A 131 -4.68 -9.23 -12.53
CA VAL A 131 -4.32 -7.94 -13.16
C VAL A 131 -2.91 -7.51 -12.77
N LEU A 132 -2.59 -7.54 -11.47
CA LEU A 132 -1.26 -7.14 -10.97
C LEU A 132 -0.16 -8.14 -11.41
N ASP A 133 -0.46 -9.43 -11.42
CA ASP A 133 0.46 -10.49 -11.87
C ASP A 133 0.79 -10.38 -13.36
N ARG A 134 -0.21 -10.06 -14.20
CA ARG A 134 -0.04 -9.78 -15.64
C ARG A 134 0.98 -8.66 -15.86
N GLY A 135 0.95 -7.64 -15.01
CA GLY A 135 1.90 -6.54 -15.02
C GLY A 135 3.20 -6.78 -14.27
N ARG A 136 3.31 -7.92 -13.55
CA ARG A 136 4.37 -8.19 -12.56
C ARG A 136 4.56 -7.03 -11.58
N VAL A 137 3.45 -6.41 -11.16
CA VAL A 137 3.46 -5.24 -10.28
C VAL A 137 3.92 -5.66 -8.89
N THR A 138 4.83 -4.88 -8.30
CA THR A 138 5.38 -5.11 -6.96
C THR A 138 5.32 -3.85 -6.12
N GLU A 139 5.81 -3.91 -4.88
CA GLU A 139 5.99 -2.74 -4.02
C GLU A 139 7.04 -1.75 -4.53
N LEU A 140 7.80 -2.08 -5.58
CA LEU A 140 8.63 -1.10 -6.29
C LEU A 140 7.73 -0.22 -7.15
N LEU A 141 7.62 1.05 -6.77
CA LEU A 141 6.85 2.04 -7.49
C LEU A 141 7.41 2.26 -8.89
N GLU A 142 6.57 2.02 -9.89
CA GLU A 142 6.80 2.39 -11.28
C GLU A 142 5.86 3.55 -11.66
N PRO A 143 6.30 4.81 -11.57
CA PRO A 143 5.41 5.98 -11.61
C PRO A 143 4.63 6.13 -12.92
N ARG A 144 5.19 5.59 -14.01
CA ARG A 144 4.66 5.67 -15.38
C ARG A 144 4.08 4.34 -15.88
N ARG A 145 3.89 3.34 -15.00
CA ARG A 145 3.27 2.08 -15.44
C ARG A 145 1.84 2.37 -15.92
N ARG A 146 1.45 1.71 -17.01
CA ARG A 146 0.04 1.66 -17.42
C ARG A 146 -0.78 0.85 -16.42
N SER A 147 -2.10 0.99 -16.51
CA SER A 147 -3.01 0.01 -15.93
C SER A 147 -2.89 -1.33 -16.65
N TYR A 148 -3.14 -2.41 -15.91
CA TYR A 148 -3.22 -3.77 -16.46
C TYR A 148 -4.62 -4.36 -16.37
N ALA A 149 -5.64 -3.58 -15.99
CA ALA A 149 -7.04 -4.00 -15.98
C ALA A 149 -7.48 -4.45 -17.39
#